data_AF-T0QUV9-F1
#
_entry.id   AF-T0QUV9-F1
#
_cell.length_a   1.000
_cell.length_b   1.000
_cell.length_c   1.000
_cell.angle_alpha   90.00
_cell.angle_beta   90.00
_cell.angle_gamma   90.00
#
_symmetry.space_group_name_H-M   'P 1'
#
loop_
_entity.id
_entity.type
_entity.pdbx_description
1 polymer ?
#
loop_
_entity_poly.entity_id
_entity_poly.type
_entity_poly.pdbx_seq_one_letter_code
_entity_poly.pdbx_strand_id
1 'polypeptide(L)'
;MVSAPPTSATTKTVTTTTVPEGMKVDANNLVVGQWKAGIFDCFTDVMPNCCMAYWCPCVSLAQIVHRIGFGAYATALVLFGLVYTATYASSVVAGQYATYTSQGNVYDSDNRGWAIASTSTALACGICVMIVRNIVRTKLQIPGNCLVDCLCGFFCNCCAIAQMATQVHAYDKGTCAFGPKDTLPGYMV
;
A
#
# COMPACT_ATOMS: atom_id res chain seq x y z
N MET A 1 -4.11 36.65 47.07
CA MET A 1 -4.44 35.21 47.02
C MET A 1 -5.64 35.09 46.09
N VAL A 2 -5.64 34.51 44.90
CA VAL A 2 -4.69 33.76 44.08
C VAL A 2 -5.08 34.10 42.63
N SER A 3 -4.10 34.47 41.79
CA SER A 3 -4.30 34.68 40.36
C SER A 3 -4.63 33.35 39.68
N ALA A 4 -5.76 33.28 38.97
CA ALA A 4 -6.08 32.13 38.11
C ALA A 4 -5.29 32.24 36.79
N PRO A 5 -4.62 31.17 36.32
CA PRO A 5 -3.89 31.19 35.06
C PRO A 5 -4.84 31.07 33.85
N PRO A 6 -4.50 31.65 32.70
CA PRO A 6 -5.31 31.53 31.49
C PRO A 6 -5.19 30.13 30.88
N THR A 7 -6.35 29.58 30.50
CA THR A 7 -6.56 28.34 29.77
C THR A 7 -5.73 28.32 28.47
N SER A 8 -4.65 27.55 28.48
CA SER A 8 -3.79 27.31 27.31
C SER A 8 -4.54 26.46 26.28
N ALA A 9 -4.80 27.07 25.12
CA ALA A 9 -5.27 26.37 23.93
C ALA A 9 -4.24 25.32 23.50
N THR A 10 -4.65 24.05 23.47
CA THR A 10 -3.84 22.95 22.96
C THR A 10 -3.72 23.08 21.45
N THR A 11 -2.71 23.83 20.99
CA THR A 11 -2.22 23.76 19.62
C THR A 11 -1.74 22.33 19.37
N LYS A 12 -2.49 21.57 18.55
CA LYS A 12 -2.05 20.28 18.06
C LYS A 12 -0.79 20.51 17.22
N THR A 13 0.37 20.17 17.78
CA THR A 13 1.65 20.12 17.07
C THR A 13 1.53 19.12 15.93
N VAL A 14 1.28 19.63 14.73
CA VAL A 14 1.54 18.89 13.49
C VAL A 14 3.03 18.63 13.49
N THR A 15 3.44 17.39 13.75
CA THR A 15 4.84 16.97 13.58
C THR A 15 5.18 17.09 12.11
N THR A 16 5.69 18.25 11.72
CA THR A 16 6.39 18.47 10.46
C THR A 16 7.60 17.54 10.49
N THR A 17 7.48 16.37 9.85
CA THR A 17 8.64 15.58 9.47
C THR A 17 9.49 16.47 8.58
N THR A 18 10.59 16.99 9.12
CA THR A 18 11.57 17.81 8.43
C THR A 18 12.08 17.02 7.23
N VAL A 19 11.60 17.40 6.05
CA VAL A 19 12.13 16.94 4.77
C VAL A 19 13.63 17.27 4.75
N PRO A 20 14.53 16.31 4.47
CA PRO A 20 15.95 16.60 4.38
C PRO A 20 16.20 17.73 3.37
N GLU A 21 17.02 18.69 3.79
CA GLU A 21 17.34 19.90 3.04
C GLU A 21 17.89 19.53 1.65
N GLY A 22 17.15 19.84 0.57
CA GLY A 22 17.52 19.52 -0.82
C GLY A 22 16.54 18.62 -1.59
N MET A 23 15.48 18.11 -0.95
CA MET A 23 14.46 17.31 -1.61
C MET A 23 13.45 18.20 -2.36
N LYS A 24 13.28 17.97 -3.67
CA LYS A 24 12.27 18.67 -4.48
C LYS A 24 10.88 18.18 -4.10
N VAL A 25 9.96 19.11 -3.88
CA VAL A 25 8.54 18.82 -3.64
C VAL A 25 7.71 19.34 -4.81
N ASP A 26 6.63 18.63 -5.15
CA ASP A 26 5.66 19.10 -6.14
C ASP A 26 4.69 20.15 -5.56
N ALA A 27 3.78 20.66 -6.38
CA ALA A 27 2.76 21.62 -5.98
C ALA A 27 1.81 21.11 -4.87
N ASN A 28 1.83 19.81 -4.59
CA ASN A 28 1.00 19.15 -3.58
C ASN A 28 1.79 18.76 -2.32
N ASN A 29 3.03 19.27 -2.16
CA ASN A 29 3.95 18.91 -1.09
C ASN A 29 4.34 17.43 -1.08
N LEU A 30 4.27 16.75 -2.22
CA LEU A 30 4.78 15.40 -2.38
C LEU A 30 6.25 15.44 -2.75
N VAL A 31 7.01 14.56 -2.14
CA VAL A 31 8.41 14.34 -2.49
C VAL A 31 8.50 13.80 -3.92
N VAL A 32 9.30 14.44 -4.77
CA VAL A 32 9.60 13.97 -6.13
C VAL A 32 11.06 13.56 -6.25
N GLY A 33 11.35 12.62 -7.16
CA GLY A 33 12.72 12.15 -7.42
C GLY A 33 13.27 11.12 -6.43
N GLN A 34 12.58 10.83 -5.32
CA GLN A 34 12.98 9.83 -4.34
C GLN A 34 11.82 9.37 -3.45
N TRP A 35 11.96 8.21 -2.81
CA TRP A 35 10.99 7.70 -1.84
C TRP A 35 11.16 8.42 -0.50
N LYS A 36 10.04 8.84 0.11
CA LYS A 36 9.99 9.50 1.41
C LYS A 36 10.31 8.56 2.58
N ALA A 37 9.97 7.28 2.43
CA ALA A 37 10.20 6.25 3.43
C ALA A 37 10.94 5.06 2.79
N GLY A 38 11.72 4.32 3.56
CA GLY A 38 12.31 3.06 3.13
C GLY A 38 11.26 1.97 2.93
N ILE A 39 11.62 0.88 2.23
CA ILE A 39 10.69 -0.24 2.01
C ILE A 39 10.33 -0.95 3.33
N PHE A 40 11.24 -0.95 4.31
CA PHE A 40 11.04 -1.55 5.63
C PHE A 40 10.59 -0.54 6.70
N ASP A 41 10.38 0.73 6.35
CA ASP A 41 9.90 1.73 7.31
C ASP A 41 8.40 1.56 7.67
N CYS A 42 7.71 0.57 7.10
CA CYS A 42 6.31 0.28 7.46
C CYS A 42 6.12 0.00 8.96
N PHE A 43 7.16 -0.47 9.67
CA PHE A 43 7.12 -0.69 11.12
C PHE A 43 7.14 0.59 11.96
N THR A 44 7.40 1.75 11.35
CA THR A 44 7.37 3.05 12.05
C THR A 44 5.97 3.65 12.13
N ASP A 45 5.13 3.38 11.13
CA ASP A 45 3.72 3.78 11.07
C ASP A 45 2.82 2.52 11.01
N VAL A 46 2.91 1.67 12.04
CA VAL A 46 2.18 0.39 12.11
C VAL A 46 0.67 0.59 11.96
N MET A 47 0.14 1.63 12.62
CA MET A 47 -1.28 2.01 12.60
C MET A 47 -1.46 3.41 12.00
N PRO A 48 -2.32 3.60 10.98
CA PRO A 48 -3.10 2.58 10.27
C PRO A 48 -2.35 1.88 9.13
N ASN A 49 -1.18 2.36 8.71
CA ASN A 49 -0.63 2.05 7.38
C ASN A 49 -0.21 0.58 7.19
N CYS A 50 0.70 0.07 8.01
CA CYS A 50 1.19 -1.30 7.86
C CYS A 50 0.08 -2.34 8.09
N CYS A 51 -0.73 -2.15 9.14
CA CYS A 51 -1.88 -3.01 9.41
C CYS A 51 -2.88 -2.97 8.26
N MET A 52 -3.25 -1.79 7.76
CA MET A 52 -4.22 -1.69 6.66
C MET A 52 -3.69 -2.31 5.38
N ALA A 53 -2.41 -2.10 5.05
CA ALA A 53 -1.77 -2.72 3.90
C ALA A 53 -1.67 -4.25 4.02
N TYR A 54 -1.63 -4.79 5.24
CA TYR A 54 -1.61 -6.23 5.48
C TYR A 54 -3.01 -6.86 5.47
N TRP A 55 -3.95 -6.29 6.20
CA TRP A 55 -5.31 -6.84 6.39
C TRP A 55 -6.26 -6.46 5.25
N CYS A 56 -6.07 -5.30 4.63
CA CYS A 56 -6.94 -4.73 3.60
C CYS A 56 -6.13 -4.07 2.47
N PRO A 57 -5.22 -4.82 1.80
CA PRO A 57 -4.36 -4.28 0.75
C PRO A 57 -5.14 -3.65 -0.41
N CYS A 58 -6.33 -4.19 -0.72
CA CYS A 58 -7.21 -3.65 -1.76
C CYS A 58 -7.68 -2.22 -1.46
N VAL A 59 -7.98 -1.91 -0.20
CA VAL A 59 -8.40 -0.56 0.22
C VAL A 59 -7.22 0.40 0.13
N SER A 60 -6.05 0.03 0.66
CA SER A 60 -4.86 0.86 0.58
C SER A 60 -4.44 1.14 -0.87
N LEU A 61 -4.49 0.14 -1.75
CA LEU A 61 -4.22 0.33 -3.19
C LEU A 61 -5.26 1.21 -3.86
N ALA A 62 -6.55 1.03 -3.56
CA ALA A 62 -7.61 1.88 -4.08
C ALA A 62 -7.46 3.34 -3.62
N GLN A 63 -7.08 3.56 -2.36
CA GLN A 63 -6.77 4.89 -1.82
C GLN A 63 -5.59 5.53 -2.57
N ILE A 64 -4.50 4.78 -2.81
CA ILE A 64 -3.34 5.27 -3.56
C ILE A 64 -3.74 5.66 -4.99
N VAL A 65 -4.39 4.76 -5.72
CA VAL A 65 -4.81 4.93 -7.12
C VAL A 65 -5.77 6.11 -7.28
N HIS A 66 -6.72 6.25 -6.35
CA HIS A 66 -7.62 7.41 -6.33
C HIS A 66 -6.84 8.69 -6.07
N ARG A 67 -6.00 8.71 -5.03
CA ARG A 67 -5.27 9.91 -4.62
C ARG A 67 -4.41 10.49 -5.75
N ILE A 68 -3.75 9.63 -6.53
CA ILE A 68 -2.91 10.02 -7.68
C ILE A 68 -3.68 10.26 -8.99
N GLY A 69 -5.01 10.18 -8.98
CA GLY A 69 -5.82 10.45 -10.16
C GLY A 69 -5.74 9.39 -11.25
N PHE A 70 -5.43 8.14 -10.91
CA PHE A 70 -5.36 7.08 -11.92
C PHE A 70 -6.73 6.44 -12.18
N GLY A 71 -7.64 6.49 -11.22
CA GLY A 71 -9.01 6.01 -11.40
C GLY A 71 -9.91 6.26 -10.21
N ALA A 72 -11.21 6.03 -10.40
CA ALA A 72 -12.20 6.16 -9.33
C ALA A 72 -11.97 5.12 -8.23
N TYR A 73 -12.15 5.54 -6.97
CA TYR A 73 -11.93 4.69 -5.80
C TYR A 73 -12.78 3.42 -5.83
N ALA A 74 -14.08 3.54 -6.16
CA ALA A 74 -14.99 2.40 -6.19
C ALA A 74 -14.57 1.34 -7.22
N THR A 75 -14.20 1.75 -8.43
CA THR A 75 -13.72 0.85 -9.47
C THR A 75 -12.43 0.15 -9.05
N ALA A 76 -11.46 0.90 -8.54
CA ALA A 76 -10.20 0.34 -8.05
C ALA A 76 -10.43 -0.64 -6.89
N LEU A 77 -11.32 -0.30 -5.95
CA LEU A 77 -11.67 -1.15 -4.81
C LEU A 77 -12.30 -2.46 -5.25
N VAL A 78 -13.23 -2.43 -6.21
CA VAL A 78 -13.86 -3.66 -6.74
C VAL A 78 -12.82 -4.52 -7.46
N LEU A 79 -12.00 -3.92 -8.33
CA LEU A 79 -10.99 -4.67 -9.10
C LEU A 79 -9.95 -5.32 -8.17
N PHE A 80 -9.34 -4.56 -7.26
CA PHE A 80 -8.39 -5.12 -6.31
C PHE A 80 -9.07 -6.05 -5.31
N GLY A 81 -10.29 -5.74 -4.87
CA GLY A 81 -11.09 -6.59 -3.99
C GLY A 81 -11.32 -7.97 -4.59
N LEU A 82 -11.74 -8.05 -5.85
CA LEU A 82 -11.94 -9.34 -6.55
C LEU A 82 -10.64 -10.14 -6.66
N VAL A 83 -9.53 -9.49 -7.01
CA VAL A 83 -8.23 -10.18 -7.13
C VAL A 83 -7.75 -10.70 -5.77
N TYR A 84 -7.78 -9.88 -4.72
CA TYR A 84 -7.31 -10.29 -3.39
C TYR A 84 -8.24 -11.31 -2.71
N THR A 85 -9.56 -11.22 -2.91
CA THR A 85 -10.51 -12.23 -2.41
C THR A 85 -10.35 -13.56 -3.14
N ALA A 86 -10.14 -13.55 -4.46
CA ALA A 86 -9.83 -14.75 -5.23
C ALA A 86 -8.51 -15.40 -4.76
N THR A 87 -7.48 -14.60 -4.45
CA THR A 87 -6.21 -15.12 -3.90
C THR A 87 -6.42 -15.79 -2.55
N TYR A 88 -7.14 -15.14 -1.64
CA TYR A 88 -7.39 -15.69 -0.30
C TYR A 88 -8.22 -16.98 -0.39
N ALA A 89 -9.31 -16.98 -1.16
CA ALA A 89 -10.13 -18.16 -1.38
C ALA A 89 -9.33 -19.32 -1.97
N SER A 90 -8.59 -19.07 -3.07
CA SER A 90 -7.77 -20.09 -3.73
C SER A 90 -6.67 -20.64 -2.80
N SER A 91 -6.10 -19.80 -1.94
CA SER A 91 -5.07 -20.21 -0.98
C SER A 91 -5.64 -21.08 0.15
N VAL A 92 -6.82 -20.74 0.67
CA VAL A 92 -7.52 -21.56 1.68
C VAL A 92 -7.86 -22.93 1.12
N VAL A 93 -8.44 -22.98 -0.09
CA VAL A 93 -8.78 -24.25 -0.74
C VAL A 93 -7.52 -25.06 -1.05
N ALA A 94 -6.48 -24.45 -1.61
CA ALA A 94 -5.21 -25.12 -1.86
C ALA A 94 -4.60 -25.68 -0.57
N GLY A 95 -4.65 -24.93 0.54
CA GLY A 95 -4.14 -25.38 1.84
C GLY A 95 -4.83 -26.62 2.41
N GLN A 96 -6.13 -26.82 2.13
CA GLN A 96 -6.85 -28.02 2.57
C GLN A 96 -6.37 -29.30 1.88
N TYR A 97 -5.87 -29.18 0.65
CA TYR A 97 -5.40 -30.31 -0.16
C TYR A 97 -3.86 -30.40 -0.23
N ALA A 98 -3.15 -29.50 0.45
CA ALA A 98 -1.70 -29.49 0.49
C ALA A 98 -1.18 -30.42 1.58
N THR A 99 -0.29 -31.34 1.21
CA THR A 99 0.51 -32.12 2.16
C THR A 99 1.88 -31.46 2.30
N TYR A 100 2.25 -31.11 3.52
CA TYR A 100 3.54 -30.50 3.83
C TYR A 100 4.61 -31.58 3.98
N THR A 101 5.61 -31.57 3.09
CA THR A 101 6.75 -32.50 3.10
C THR A 101 8.06 -31.73 3.30
N SER A 102 9.17 -32.43 3.58
CA SER A 102 10.50 -31.82 3.67
C SER A 102 11.00 -31.21 2.35
N GLN A 103 10.34 -31.52 1.22
CA GLN A 103 10.62 -30.95 -0.10
C GLN A 103 9.66 -29.81 -0.49
N GLY A 104 8.71 -29.47 0.38
CA GLY A 104 7.72 -28.41 0.17
C GLY A 104 6.28 -28.91 0.13
N ASN A 105 5.39 -28.07 -0.41
CA ASN A 105 3.95 -28.35 -0.53
C ASN A 105 3.70 -29.30 -1.70
N VAL A 106 3.20 -30.50 -1.40
CA VAL A 106 2.83 -31.50 -2.41
C VAL A 106 1.31 -31.56 -2.51
N TYR A 107 0.80 -31.56 -3.74
CA TYR A 107 -0.63 -31.63 -4.05
C TYR A 107 -0.92 -32.93 -4.79
N ASP A 108 -2.04 -33.57 -4.47
CA ASP A 108 -2.50 -34.73 -5.22
C ASP A 108 -2.77 -34.35 -6.69
N SER A 109 -2.58 -35.32 -7.60
CA SER A 109 -2.75 -35.18 -9.03
C SER A 109 -4.12 -34.60 -9.42
N ASP A 110 -5.18 -35.03 -8.74
CA ASP A 110 -6.55 -34.55 -8.93
C ASP A 110 -6.75 -33.10 -8.44
N ASN A 111 -5.97 -32.67 -7.44
CA ASN A 111 -6.10 -31.35 -6.80
C ASN A 111 -5.03 -30.35 -7.23
N ARG A 112 -4.13 -30.72 -8.14
CA ARG A 112 -3.04 -29.86 -8.65
C ARG A 112 -3.55 -28.57 -9.29
N GLY A 113 -4.78 -28.56 -9.81
CA GLY A 113 -5.42 -27.36 -10.35
C GLY A 113 -5.52 -26.23 -9.32
N TRP A 114 -5.80 -26.54 -8.06
CA TRP A 114 -5.89 -25.54 -6.98
C TRP A 114 -4.54 -24.91 -6.65
N ALA A 115 -3.44 -25.67 -6.75
CA ALA A 115 -2.09 -25.14 -6.60
C ALA A 115 -1.73 -24.14 -7.72
N ILE A 116 -2.15 -24.43 -8.95
CA ILE A 116 -1.94 -23.53 -10.09
C ILE A 116 -2.83 -22.27 -9.94
N ALA A 117 -4.07 -22.43 -9.51
CA ALA A 117 -4.97 -21.31 -9.25
C ALA A 117 -4.45 -20.39 -8.13
N SER A 118 -3.99 -20.95 -7.01
CA SER A 118 -3.45 -20.16 -5.90
C SER A 118 -2.17 -19.41 -6.29
N THR A 119 -1.24 -20.09 -6.97
CA THR A 119 0.01 -19.46 -7.45
C THR A 119 -0.25 -18.40 -8.51
N SER A 120 -1.13 -18.64 -9.48
CA SER A 120 -1.47 -17.65 -10.52
C SER A 120 -2.14 -16.41 -9.95
N THR A 121 -3.05 -16.56 -8.98
CA THR A 121 -3.72 -15.39 -8.36
C THR A 121 -2.76 -14.61 -7.45
N ALA A 122 -1.85 -15.28 -6.75
CA ALA A 122 -0.77 -14.63 -6.01
C ALA A 122 0.17 -13.83 -6.94
N LEU A 123 0.49 -14.37 -8.12
CA LEU A 123 1.22 -13.65 -9.16
C LEU A 123 0.47 -12.40 -9.62
N ALA A 124 -0.84 -12.50 -9.84
CA ALA A 124 -1.68 -11.36 -10.21
C ALA A 124 -1.65 -10.24 -9.15
N CYS A 125 -1.75 -10.58 -7.85
CA CYS A 125 -1.59 -9.61 -6.76
C CYS A 125 -0.24 -8.88 -6.82
N GLY A 126 0.87 -9.63 -7.00
CA GLY A 126 2.21 -9.05 -7.12
C GLY A 126 2.32 -8.11 -8.32
N ILE A 127 1.75 -8.49 -9.47
CA ILE A 127 1.70 -7.67 -10.69
C ILE A 127 0.88 -6.40 -10.46
N CYS A 128 -0.28 -6.48 -9.80
CA CYS A 128 -1.08 -5.29 -9.48
C CYS A 128 -0.28 -4.28 -8.64
N VAL A 129 0.41 -4.74 -7.60
CA VAL A 129 1.26 -3.87 -6.76
C VAL A 129 2.41 -3.29 -7.57
N MET A 130 3.06 -4.08 -8.42
CA MET A 130 4.12 -3.60 -9.32
C MET A 130 3.62 -2.51 -10.28
N ILE A 131 2.43 -2.67 -10.87
CA ILE A 131 1.82 -1.68 -11.77
C ILE A 131 1.54 -0.38 -11.01
N VAL A 132 0.86 -0.45 -9.86
CA VAL A 132 0.55 0.74 -9.05
C VAL A 132 1.83 1.45 -8.63
N ARG A 133 2.86 0.69 -8.24
CA ARG A 133 4.17 1.23 -7.89
C ARG A 133 4.84 1.94 -9.07
N ASN A 134 4.83 1.34 -10.25
CA ASN A 134 5.38 1.97 -11.45
C ASN A 134 4.63 3.27 -11.82
N ILE A 135 3.31 3.29 -11.67
CA ILE A 135 2.51 4.50 -11.89
C ILE A 135 2.94 5.60 -10.91
N VAL A 136 3.01 5.30 -9.60
CA VAL A 136 3.46 6.25 -8.58
C VAL A 136 4.86 6.78 -8.88
N ARG A 137 5.80 5.91 -9.26
CA ARG A 137 7.18 6.31 -9.62
C ARG A 137 7.20 7.23 -10.82
N THR A 138 6.46 6.89 -11.87
CA THR A 138 6.40 7.69 -13.10
C THR A 138 5.79 9.07 -12.81
N LYS A 139 4.72 9.13 -12.02
CA LYS A 139 4.04 10.38 -11.66
C LYS A 139 4.88 11.28 -10.76
N LEU A 140 5.72 10.70 -9.90
CA LEU A 140 6.59 11.43 -8.95
C LEU A 140 8.06 11.50 -9.40
N GLN A 141 8.34 11.11 -10.64
CA GLN A 141 9.69 11.08 -11.24
C GLN A 141 10.74 10.33 -10.40
N ILE A 142 10.34 9.27 -9.70
CA ILE A 142 11.23 8.49 -8.81
C ILE A 142 12.04 7.48 -9.64
N PRO A 143 13.38 7.62 -9.74
CA PRO A 143 14.21 6.78 -10.59
C PRO A 143 14.26 5.35 -10.06
N GLY A 144 14.11 4.35 -10.95
CA GLY A 144 14.48 2.96 -10.69
C GLY A 144 14.00 2.01 -11.79
N ASN A 145 13.94 0.72 -11.47
CA ASN A 145 13.75 -0.34 -12.46
C ASN A 145 12.61 -1.30 -12.07
N CYS A 146 12.02 -1.94 -13.08
CA CYS A 146 10.91 -2.89 -12.90
C CYS A 146 11.29 -4.09 -12.03
N LEU A 147 12.58 -4.47 -11.99
CA LEU A 147 13.07 -5.60 -11.20
C LEU A 147 12.92 -5.34 -9.69
N VAL A 148 13.28 -4.15 -9.23
CA VAL A 148 13.10 -3.75 -7.83
C VAL A 148 11.61 -3.69 -7.48
N ASP A 149 10.75 -3.24 -8.40
CA ASP A 149 9.30 -3.19 -8.17
C ASP A 149 8.66 -4.58 -8.14
N CYS A 150 9.16 -5.51 -8.96
CA CYS A 150 8.83 -6.93 -8.93
C CYS A 150 9.23 -7.56 -7.58
N LEU A 151 10.48 -7.40 -7.15
CA LEU A 151 10.97 -7.93 -5.87
C LEU A 151 10.19 -7.35 -4.68
N CYS A 152 9.89 -6.05 -4.68
CA CYS A 152 9.09 -5.42 -3.63
C CYS A 152 7.65 -5.94 -3.62
N GLY A 153 7.05 -6.17 -4.80
CA GLY A 153 5.69 -6.71 -4.95
C GLY A 153 5.54 -8.15 -4.46
N PHE A 154 6.57 -8.98 -4.64
CA PHE A 154 6.54 -10.41 -4.27
C PHE A 154 7.02 -10.69 -2.84
N PHE A 155 8.04 -9.98 -2.35
CA PHE A 155 8.67 -10.30 -1.06
C PHE A 155 8.30 -9.34 0.09
N CYS A 156 7.83 -8.12 -0.19
CA CYS A 156 7.41 -7.15 0.83
C CYS A 156 6.14 -6.42 0.39
N ASN A 157 5.11 -7.17 0.00
CA ASN A 157 3.89 -6.63 -0.61
C ASN A 157 3.24 -5.53 0.25
N CYS A 158 3.00 -5.81 1.55
CA CYS A 158 2.41 -4.84 2.47
C CYS A 158 3.31 -3.61 2.70
N CYS A 159 4.63 -3.80 2.74
CA CYS A 159 5.60 -2.73 2.95
C CYS A 159 5.69 -1.80 1.73
N ALA A 160 5.64 -2.38 0.52
CA ALA A 160 5.59 -1.63 -0.73
C ALA A 160 4.31 -0.80 -0.83
N ILE A 161 3.16 -1.37 -0.45
CA ILE A 161 1.89 -0.65 -0.38
C ILE A 161 1.97 0.47 0.66
N ALA A 162 2.50 0.18 1.86
CA ALA A 162 2.66 1.18 2.91
C ALA A 162 3.58 2.34 2.48
N GLN A 163 4.71 2.04 1.84
CA GLN A 163 5.62 3.05 1.29
C GLN A 163 4.91 3.96 0.27
N MET A 164 4.13 3.38 -0.64
CA MET A 164 3.35 4.16 -1.61
C MET A 164 2.28 5.02 -0.94
N ALA A 165 1.54 4.46 0.03
CA ALA A 165 0.52 5.18 0.77
C ALA A 165 1.10 6.39 1.54
N THR A 166 2.28 6.23 2.14
CA THR A 166 3.03 7.30 2.79
C THR A 166 3.47 8.36 1.78
N GLN A 167 3.95 7.93 0.61
CA GLN A 167 4.41 8.84 -0.44
C GLN A 167 3.31 9.78 -0.90
N VAL A 168 2.09 9.28 -1.11
CA VAL A 168 0.97 10.04 -1.67
C VAL A 168 0.05 10.65 -0.59
N HIS A 169 0.42 10.49 0.69
CA HIS A 169 -0.40 10.92 1.84
C HIS A 169 -1.83 10.34 1.82
N ALA A 170 -1.96 9.06 1.49
CA ALA A 170 -3.26 8.39 1.32
C ALA A 170 -4.05 8.21 2.64
N TYR A 171 -3.41 8.29 3.80
CA TYR A 171 -4.01 8.09 5.12
C TYR A 171 -3.65 9.23 6.10
N ASP A 172 -4.37 9.31 7.22
CA ASP A 172 -4.03 10.17 8.36
C ASP A 172 -3.49 9.33 9.51
N LYS A 173 -2.42 9.80 10.16
CA LYS A 173 -1.79 9.07 11.27
C LYS A 173 -2.77 8.99 12.45
N GLY A 174 -2.93 7.79 13.03
CA GLY A 174 -3.77 7.56 14.20
C GLY A 174 -5.28 7.40 13.93
N THR A 175 -5.74 7.48 12.68
CA THR A 175 -7.15 7.23 12.31
C THR A 175 -7.24 6.15 11.25
N CYS A 176 -7.95 5.06 11.52
CA CYS A 176 -8.21 4.02 10.54
C CYS A 176 -9.43 4.41 9.68
N ALA A 177 -9.20 5.11 8.57
CA ALA A 177 -10.23 5.48 7.63
C ALA A 177 -10.20 4.55 6.41
N PHE A 178 -11.33 3.91 6.12
CA PHE A 178 -11.49 3.04 4.94
C PHE A 178 -11.83 3.84 3.67
N GLY A 179 -12.36 5.06 3.83
CA GLY A 179 -12.75 5.93 2.71
C GLY A 179 -11.54 6.51 1.95
N PRO A 180 -11.75 6.97 0.70
CA PRO A 180 -10.74 7.69 -0.05
C PRO A 180 -10.56 9.11 0.51
N LYS A 181 -9.33 9.62 0.39
CA LYS A 181 -9.09 11.07 0.42
C LYS A 181 -9.30 11.67 -0.96
N ASP A 182 -9.54 12.98 -1.02
CA ASP A 182 -9.66 13.73 -2.28
C ASP A 182 -8.48 13.46 -3.22
N THR A 183 -8.68 13.62 -4.52
CA THR A 183 -7.57 13.56 -5.49
C THR A 183 -6.60 14.72 -5.27
N LEU A 184 -5.30 14.51 -5.49
CA LEU A 184 -4.31 15.60 -5.42
C LEU A 184 -4.60 16.67 -6.49
N PRO A 185 -4.56 17.98 -6.15
CA PRO A 185 -4.66 19.06 -7.12
C PRO A 185 -3.67 18.87 -8.29
N GLY A 186 -4.14 18.95 -9.53
CA GLY A 186 -3.34 18.66 -10.73
C GLY A 186 -3.31 17.19 -11.17
N TYR A 187 -3.91 16.29 -10.39
CA TYR A 187 -4.16 14.88 -10.73
C TYR A 187 -5.67 14.59 -10.78
N MET A 188 -6.51 15.58 -11.09
CA MET A 188 -7.96 15.36 -11.23
C MET A 188 -8.24 14.59 -12.53
N VAL A 189 -9.14 13.60 -12.45
CA VAL A 189 -9.66 12.83 -13.60
C VAL A 189 -10.84 13.56 -14.22
#